data_AF-A0A9X0CVV7-F1
#
_entry.id   AF-A0A9X0CVV7-F1
#
_cell.length_a   1.000
_cell.length_b   1.000
_cell.length_c   1.000
_cell.angle_alpha   90.00
_cell.angle_beta   90.00
_cell.angle_gamma   90.00
#
_symmetry.space_group_name_H-M   'P 1'
#
loop_
_entity.id
_entity.type
_entity.pdbx_description
1 polymer ?
#
loop_
_entity_poly.entity_id
_entity_poly.type
_entity_poly.pdbx_seq_one_letter_code
_entity_poly.pdbx_strand_id
1 'polypeptide(L)'
;MDIGSKEKFRCSLQNETNLIRWYNSAGQELNSGGRIKAFSDGTFAIQRVELSDGGTYQCRGLEYIQYYTIYVNGISQPTGPRRPNKTYLDLINMAEYDSSKYAKVEDLGSDDNKEQVTESKEKKSGTRRCASLRS
;
A
#
# COMPACT_ATOMS: atom_id res chain seq x y z
N MET A 1 0.73 17.72 -8.75
CA MET A 1 0.22 17.59 -10.13
C MET A 1 -0.70 16.39 -10.18
N ASP A 2 -1.68 16.36 -11.08
CA ASP A 2 -2.69 15.30 -11.11
C ASP A 2 -2.37 14.24 -12.16
N ILE A 3 -2.75 12.98 -11.90
CA ILE A 3 -2.58 11.91 -12.90
C ILE A 3 -3.30 12.30 -14.19
N GLY A 4 -2.63 12.10 -15.33
CA GLY A 4 -3.15 12.39 -16.65
C GLY A 4 -2.93 13.84 -17.11
N SER A 5 -2.49 14.75 -16.23
CA SER A 5 -2.16 16.12 -16.63
C SER A 5 -0.89 16.18 -17.50
N LYS A 6 -0.69 17.32 -18.15
CA LYS A 6 0.55 17.66 -18.85
C LYS A 6 1.30 18.69 -18.02
N GLU A 7 2.54 18.39 -17.67
CA GLU A 7 3.37 19.24 -16.82
C GLU A 7 4.66 19.64 -17.52
N LYS A 8 5.19 20.82 -17.17
CA LYS A 8 6.42 21.38 -17.75
C LYS A 8 7.26 22.00 -16.63
N PHE A 9 8.53 21.63 -16.59
CA PHE A 9 9.51 22.12 -15.61
C PHE A 9 10.62 22.82 -16.37
N ARG A 10 11.06 23.97 -15.85
CA ARG A 10 12.15 24.75 -16.42
C ARG A 10 13.25 24.88 -15.39
N CYS A 11 14.46 24.51 -15.77
CA CYS A 11 15.66 24.75 -15.00
C CYS A 11 16.51 25.82 -15.68
N SER A 12 17.15 26.66 -14.89
CA SER A 12 18.10 27.66 -15.36
C SER A 12 19.28 27.69 -14.39
N LEU A 13 20.41 27.13 -14.82
CA LEU A 13 21.66 27.14 -14.08
C LEU A 13 22.54 28.30 -14.58
N GLN A 14 23.39 28.81 -13.70
CA GLN A 14 24.23 29.96 -13.99
C GLN A 14 25.19 29.63 -15.15
N ASN A 15 25.11 30.42 -16.24
CA ASN A 15 25.94 30.30 -17.44
C ASN A 15 25.87 28.95 -18.20
N GLU A 16 24.87 28.10 -17.94
CA GLU A 16 24.89 26.70 -18.40
C GLU A 16 23.65 26.23 -19.17
N THR A 17 22.75 27.13 -19.57
CA THR A 17 21.41 26.75 -20.08
C THR A 17 21.40 25.70 -21.19
N ASN A 18 22.35 25.72 -22.12
CA ASN A 18 22.42 24.79 -23.27
C ASN A 18 23.02 23.41 -22.94
N LEU A 19 23.62 23.27 -21.75
CA LEU A 19 24.27 22.05 -21.28
C LEU A 19 23.45 21.32 -20.23
N ILE A 20 22.30 21.89 -19.85
CA ILE A 20 21.41 21.30 -18.86
C ILE A 20 20.92 19.92 -19.33
N ARG A 21 21.03 18.94 -18.43
CA ARG A 21 20.45 17.60 -18.55
C ARG A 21 19.63 17.28 -17.32
N TRP A 22 18.53 16.55 -17.54
CA TRP A 22 17.65 16.12 -16.47
C TRP A 22 17.88 14.66 -16.14
N TYR A 23 17.80 14.32 -14.85
CA TYR A 23 17.94 12.96 -14.35
C TYR A 23 16.79 12.62 -13.41
N ASN A 24 16.29 11.39 -13.50
CA ASN A 24 15.24 10.90 -12.61
C ASN A 24 15.81 10.53 -11.22
N SER A 25 14.93 10.05 -10.34
CA SER A 25 15.28 9.60 -8.98
C SER A 25 16.26 8.42 -8.95
N ALA A 26 16.33 7.62 -10.02
CA ALA A 26 17.31 6.55 -10.19
C ALA A 26 18.66 7.06 -10.76
N GLY A 27 18.80 8.35 -11.01
CA GLY A 27 19.99 8.95 -11.60
C GLY A 27 20.16 8.69 -13.09
N GLN A 28 19.10 8.25 -13.78
CA GLN A 28 19.10 8.01 -15.22
C GLN A 28 18.76 9.29 -15.98
N GLU A 29 19.49 9.56 -17.06
CA GLU A 29 19.25 10.74 -17.90
C GLU A 29 17.89 10.64 -18.61
N LEU A 30 17.10 11.69 -18.47
CA LEU A 30 15.82 11.83 -19.16
C LEU A 30 16.07 12.22 -20.62
N ASN A 31 15.93 11.24 -21.50
CA ASN A 31 15.93 11.46 -22.94
C ASN A 31 14.50 11.69 -23.44
N SER A 32 14.38 12.49 -24.51
CA SER A 32 13.09 12.67 -25.19
C SER A 32 12.59 11.35 -25.76
N GLY A 33 11.46 10.85 -25.26
CA GLY A 33 10.89 9.56 -25.63
C GLY A 33 9.55 9.31 -24.93
N GLY A 34 8.61 8.69 -25.65
CA GLY A 34 7.27 8.41 -25.12
C GLY A 34 6.59 9.66 -24.55
N ARG A 35 6.25 9.61 -23.25
CA ARG A 35 5.59 10.70 -22.51
C ARG A 35 6.54 11.85 -22.12
N ILE A 36 7.84 11.61 -22.04
CA ILE A 36 8.84 12.57 -21.59
C ILE A 36 9.40 13.34 -22.78
N LYS A 37 9.51 14.67 -22.65
CA LYS A 37 10.14 15.57 -23.61
C LYS A 37 11.17 16.42 -22.90
N ALA A 38 12.45 16.13 -23.10
CA ALA A 38 13.57 16.93 -22.63
C ALA A 38 14.09 17.82 -23.77
N PHE A 39 14.28 19.10 -23.48
CA PHE A 39 14.72 20.12 -24.43
C PHE A 39 16.08 20.65 -24.02
N SER A 40 16.87 21.10 -25.00
CA SER A 40 18.22 21.64 -24.78
C SER A 40 18.23 22.97 -24.03
N ASP A 41 17.09 23.64 -23.87
CA ASP A 41 16.94 24.91 -23.16
C ASP A 41 16.77 24.73 -21.63
N GLY A 42 17.00 23.51 -21.12
CA GLY A 42 16.82 23.16 -19.72
C GLY A 42 15.39 22.86 -19.31
N THR A 43 14.46 22.81 -20.27
CA THR A 43 13.08 22.41 -20.01
C THR A 43 12.92 20.90 -20.12
N PHE A 44 12.12 20.29 -19.24
CA PHE A 44 11.48 19.01 -19.55
C PHE A 44 9.95 19.04 -19.34
N ALA A 45 9.24 18.20 -20.05
CA ALA A 45 7.79 18.07 -19.95
C ALA A 45 7.35 16.61 -19.88
N ILE A 46 6.29 16.37 -19.13
CA ILE A 46 5.59 15.09 -19.03
C ILE A 46 4.24 15.27 -19.71
N GLN A 47 3.99 14.55 -20.81
CA GLN A 47 2.75 14.72 -21.59
C GLN A 47 1.50 14.16 -20.90
N ARG A 48 1.68 13.12 -20.08
CA ARG A 48 0.62 12.46 -19.31
C ARG A 48 1.23 11.97 -18.02
N VAL A 49 0.96 12.64 -16.91
CA VAL A 49 1.52 12.29 -15.60
C VAL A 49 0.99 10.94 -15.11
N GLU A 50 1.86 10.14 -14.51
CA GLU A 50 1.55 8.89 -13.82
C GLU A 50 2.05 8.95 -12.36
N LEU A 51 1.51 8.09 -11.47
CA LEU A 51 1.96 8.04 -10.06
C LEU A 51 3.46 7.81 -9.91
N SER A 52 4.04 6.98 -10.79
CA SER A 52 5.47 6.67 -10.82
C SER A 52 6.35 7.85 -11.24
N ASP A 53 5.77 8.92 -11.78
CA ASP A 53 6.54 10.11 -12.13
C ASP A 53 6.91 10.93 -10.87
N GLY A 54 6.30 10.62 -9.71
CA GLY A 54 6.67 11.20 -8.41
C GLY A 54 8.11 10.86 -7.99
N GLY A 55 8.81 11.83 -7.39
CA GLY A 55 10.16 11.63 -6.87
C GLY A 55 11.07 12.85 -6.96
N THR A 56 12.33 12.66 -6.60
CA THR A 56 13.36 13.71 -6.66
C THR A 56 14.12 13.62 -7.98
N TYR A 57 14.05 14.68 -8.77
CA TYR A 57 14.74 14.85 -10.03
C TYR A 57 15.94 15.77 -9.85
N GLN A 58 16.90 15.65 -10.76
CA GLN A 58 18.10 16.48 -10.77
C GLN A 58 18.20 17.18 -12.12
N CYS A 59 18.36 18.48 -12.09
CA CYS A 59 18.84 19.27 -13.21
C CYS A 59 20.34 19.46 -13.02
N ARG A 60 21.14 18.93 -13.94
CA ARG A 60 22.60 19.02 -13.88
C ARG A 60 23.12 19.84 -15.05
N GLY A 61 24.04 20.75 -14.76
CA GLY A 61 24.91 21.35 -15.76
C GLY A 61 26.35 20.87 -15.55
N LEU A 62 27.34 21.71 -15.85
CA LEU A 62 28.75 21.33 -15.69
C LEU A 62 29.21 21.48 -14.24
N GLU A 63 28.85 22.59 -13.61
CA GLU A 63 29.28 22.93 -12.25
C GLU A 63 28.15 22.81 -11.23
N TYR A 64 26.91 23.07 -11.65
CA TYR A 64 25.77 23.15 -10.74
C TYR A 64 24.78 22.00 -10.89
N ILE A 65 24.18 21.62 -9.76
CA ILE A 65 23.08 20.66 -9.69
C ILE A 65 21.94 21.29 -8.89
N GLN A 66 20.74 21.27 -9.45
CA GLN A 66 19.51 21.69 -8.79
C GLN A 66 18.54 20.52 -8.64
N TYR A 67 18.01 20.33 -7.45
CA TYR A 67 17.08 19.25 -7.12
C TYR A 67 15.63 19.73 -7.18
N TYR A 68 14.75 18.89 -7.71
CA TYR A 68 13.32 19.14 -7.82
C TYR A 68 12.53 17.95 -7.28
N THR A 69 11.69 18.15 -6.26
CA THR A 69 10.80 17.11 -5.76
C THR A 69 9.42 17.25 -6.40
N ILE A 70 9.02 16.23 -7.15
CA ILE A 70 7.74 16.15 -7.86
C ILE A 70 6.75 15.32 -7.03
N TYR A 71 5.59 15.92 -6.73
CA TYR A 71 4.48 15.27 -6.04
C TYR A 71 3.30 15.05 -7.00
N VAL A 72 2.82 13.81 -7.08
CA VAL A 72 1.68 13.40 -7.91
C VAL A 72 0.49 13.03 -7.04
N ASN A 73 -0.66 13.62 -7.32
CA ASN A 73 -1.90 13.38 -6.61
C ASN A 73 -2.60 12.14 -7.20
N GLY A 74 -2.73 11.09 -6.40
CA GLY A 74 -3.53 9.92 -6.74
C GLY A 74 -4.99 10.13 -6.38
N ILE A 75 -5.85 10.40 -7.36
CA ILE A 75 -7.30 10.32 -7.16
C ILE A 75 -7.70 8.86 -7.40
N SER A 76 -7.81 8.07 -6.33
CA SER A 76 -8.53 6.81 -6.42
C SER A 76 -10.02 7.13 -6.53
N GLN A 77 -10.57 7.07 -7.74
CA GLN A 77 -12.03 6.93 -7.84
C GLN A 77 -12.38 5.61 -7.16
N PRO A 78 -13.31 5.56 -6.19
CA PRO A 78 -13.78 4.31 -5.65
C PRO A 78 -14.48 3.54 -6.79
N THR A 79 -13.78 2.57 -7.38
CA THR A 79 -14.30 1.72 -8.47
C THR A 79 -15.20 0.60 -7.96
N GLY A 80 -15.63 0.67 -6.69
CA GLY A 80 -16.59 -0.25 -6.10
C GLY A 80 -17.87 0.47 -5.67
N PRO A 81 -19.02 -0.22 -5.63
CA PRO A 81 -20.20 0.32 -4.97
C PRO A 81 -19.79 0.75 -3.57
N ARG A 82 -20.09 2.01 -3.22
CA ARG A 82 -19.84 2.55 -1.89
C ARG A 82 -20.54 1.63 -0.92
N ARG A 83 -19.79 0.86 -0.11
CA ARG A 83 -20.42 0.04 0.94
C ARG A 83 -21.27 1.01 1.77
N PRO A 84 -22.56 0.73 1.98
CA PRO A 84 -23.36 1.57 2.87
C PRO A 84 -22.65 1.62 4.22
N ASN A 85 -22.52 2.83 4.77
CA ASN A 85 -21.94 2.99 6.09
C ASN A 85 -22.87 2.29 7.08
N LYS A 86 -22.40 1.20 7.70
CA LYS A 86 -23.22 0.38 8.58
C LYS A 86 -23.23 1.05 9.96
N THR A 87 -24.40 1.43 10.43
CA THR A 87 -24.58 2.06 11.73
C THR A 87 -24.48 1.00 12.83
N TYR A 88 -24.20 1.40 14.08
CA TYR A 88 -24.26 0.50 15.23
C TYR A 88 -25.62 -0.23 15.33
N LEU A 89 -26.70 0.47 15.00
CA LEU A 89 -28.06 -0.10 14.94
C LEU A 89 -28.23 -1.19 13.87
N ASP A 90 -27.51 -1.08 12.74
CA ASP A 90 -27.53 -2.08 11.66
C ASP A 90 -26.74 -3.35 12.02
N LEU A 91 -25.86 -3.29 13.03
CA LEU A 91 -25.11 -4.44 13.54
C LEU A 91 -25.88 -5.19 14.63
N ILE A 92 -26.77 -4.51 15.36
CA ILE A 92 -27.60 -5.09 16.43
C ILE A 92 -28.94 -5.59 15.88
N ASN A 93 -29.07 -5.79 14.57
CA ASN A 93 -30.29 -6.35 14.03
C ASN A 93 -30.44 -7.83 14.46
N MET A 94 -31.06 -8.02 15.63
CA MET A 94 -31.31 -9.33 16.24
C MET A 94 -32.20 -10.22 15.37
N ALA A 95 -32.90 -9.66 14.39
CA ALA A 95 -33.67 -10.43 13.41
C ALA A 95 -32.78 -11.18 12.38
N GLU A 96 -31.49 -10.83 12.28
CA GLU A 96 -30.48 -11.54 11.47
C GLU A 96 -29.51 -12.35 12.35
N TYR A 97 -29.80 -12.48 13.65
CA TYR A 97 -28.95 -13.22 14.58
C TYR A 97 -29.02 -14.73 14.27
N ASP A 98 -28.03 -15.21 13.52
CA ASP A 98 -27.85 -16.64 13.27
C ASP A 98 -27.23 -17.33 14.49
N SER A 99 -28.09 -17.78 15.39
CA SER A 99 -27.69 -18.56 16.59
C SER A 99 -26.97 -19.87 16.27
N SER A 100 -26.99 -20.36 15.02
CA SER A 100 -26.26 -21.57 14.62
C SER A 100 -24.79 -21.32 14.34
N LYS A 101 -24.42 -20.06 14.05
CA LYS A 101 -23.03 -19.65 13.78
C LYS A 101 -22.20 -19.48 15.06
N TYR A 102 -22.85 -19.22 16.18
CA TYR A 102 -22.18 -18.94 17.44
C TYR A 102 -22.40 -20.09 18.42
N ALA A 103 -21.31 -20.56 19.04
CA ALA A 103 -21.41 -21.57 20.09
C ALA A 103 -22.02 -20.93 21.35
N LYS A 104 -23.00 -21.60 21.95
CA LYS A 104 -23.46 -21.26 23.30
C LYS A 104 -22.30 -21.52 24.26
N VAL A 105 -21.80 -20.49 24.91
CA VAL A 105 -20.87 -20.62 26.02
C VAL A 105 -21.68 -20.76 27.30
N GLU A 106 -21.44 -21.82 28.06
CA GLU A 106 -22.01 -21.97 29.39
C GLU A 106 -21.18 -21.14 30.35
N ASP A 107 -21.86 -20.37 31.20
CA ASP A 107 -21.22 -19.54 32.21
C ASP A 107 -20.63 -20.48 33.27
N LEU A 108 -19.30 -20.62 33.28
CA LEU A 108 -18.61 -21.33 34.34
C LEU A 108 -18.58 -20.38 35.55
N GLY A 109 -19.69 -20.37 36.28
CA GLY A 109 -19.79 -19.74 37.58
C GLY A 109 -18.56 -20.11 38.41
N SER A 110 -17.89 -19.09 38.95
CA SER A 110 -16.73 -19.29 39.81
C SER A 110 -17.19 -19.92 41.12
N ASP A 111 -17.04 -21.23 41.26
CA ASP A 111 -17.26 -21.93 42.51
C ASP A 111 -16.01 -21.82 43.41
N ASP A 112 -16.04 -20.85 44.31
CA ASP A 112 -15.25 -20.87 45.54
C ASP A 112 -15.87 -21.91 46.50
N ASN A 113 -15.22 -23.07 46.70
CA ASN A 113 -14.87 -23.68 48.00
C ASN A 113 -14.48 -25.19 47.85
N LYS A 114 -13.59 -25.61 48.76
CA LYS A 114 -12.63 -26.72 48.79
C LYS A 114 -13.20 -28.05 49.30
N GLU A 115 -12.83 -29.18 48.69
CA GLU A 115 -12.43 -30.40 49.43
C GLU A 115 -11.61 -31.39 48.57
N GLN A 116 -10.49 -31.90 49.13
CA GLN A 116 -9.63 -32.93 48.56
C GLN A 116 -10.09 -34.32 49.00
N VAL A 117 -10.25 -35.27 48.06
CA VAL A 117 -10.12 -36.72 48.33
C VAL A 117 -9.45 -37.43 47.14
N THR A 118 -8.74 -38.51 47.46
CA THR A 118 -7.57 -39.14 46.85
C THR A 118 -7.82 -40.28 45.84
N GLU A 119 -6.76 -40.57 45.06
CA GLU A 119 -6.28 -41.87 44.54
C GLU A 119 -6.91 -42.62 43.32
N SER A 120 -6.12 -42.62 42.23
CA SER A 120 -5.52 -43.79 41.51
C SER A 120 -6.19 -44.51 40.31
N LYS A 121 -5.36 -44.65 39.24
CA LYS A 121 -5.31 -45.62 38.09
C LYS A 121 -6.50 -45.59 37.09
N GLU A 122 -6.36 -45.67 35.76
CA GLU A 122 -5.57 -46.59 34.93
C GLU A 122 -5.51 -46.18 33.41
N LYS A 123 -4.35 -46.43 32.79
CA LYS A 123 -3.97 -46.67 31.36
C LYS A 123 -5.03 -46.73 30.22
N LYS A 124 -4.72 -46.09 29.07
CA LYS A 124 -4.36 -46.68 27.73
C LYS A 124 -4.30 -45.59 26.64
N SER A 125 -3.14 -45.33 26.02
CA SER A 125 -2.54 -45.99 24.83
C SER A 125 -2.95 -45.36 23.48
N GLY A 126 -1.96 -44.90 22.71
CA GLY A 126 -2.07 -44.26 21.38
C GLY A 126 -2.81 -45.11 20.33
N THR A 127 -3.18 -44.60 19.15
CA THR A 127 -2.33 -43.97 18.12
C THR A 127 -3.24 -43.42 17.01
N ARG A 128 -2.91 -42.30 16.35
CA ARG A 128 -3.32 -42.07 14.94
C ARG A 128 -2.16 -41.50 14.15
N ARG A 129 -1.62 -42.30 13.22
CA ARG A 129 -0.80 -41.81 12.10
C ARG A 129 -1.73 -41.61 10.90
N CYS A 130 -1.61 -40.47 10.22
CA CYS A 130 -2.14 -40.29 8.87
C CYS A 130 -1.05 -40.62 7.84
N ALA A 131 -1.41 -41.44 6.85
CA ALA A 131 -0.68 -41.75 5.62
C ALA A 131 -0.84 -40.57 4.61
N SER A 132 -0.10 -40.36 3.51
CA SER A 132 1.02 -40.96 2.78
C SER A 132 1.42 -39.91 1.71
N LEU A 133 2.67 -39.88 1.23
CA LEU A 133 3.02 -39.24 -0.05
C LEU A 133 3.67 -40.31 -0.93
N ARG A 134 3.03 -40.59 -2.06
CA ARG A 134 3.53 -41.45 -3.15
C ARG A 134 4.49 -40.65 -4.04
N SER A 135 5.48 -41.34 -4.58
CA SER A 135 6.06 -41.03 -5.89
C SER A 135 6.08 -42.29 -6.75
#